data_AF-A0A932DAD0-F1
#
_entry.id   AF-A0A932DAD0-F1
#
_cell.length_a   1.000
_cell.length_b   1.000
_cell.length_c   1.000
_cell.angle_alpha   90.00
_cell.angle_beta   90.00
_cell.angle_gamma   90.00
#
_symmetry.space_group_name_H-M   'P 1'
#
loop_
_entity.id
_entity.type
_entity.pdbx_description
1 polymer ?
#
loop_
_entity_poly.entity_id
_entity_poly.type
_entity_poly.pdbx_seq_one_letter_code
_entity_poly.pdbx_strand_id
1 'polypeptide(L)'
;EALITIDAAPPSSQVLPLPATTAPGDFTVNWTGADDPGGSGLARFDIYFADDRGPWTLWKTGVTETSATFTGQLGHRYAFYSIATDNVGHREAPPESADASTFVAVMPAPDLEITLTAQTIELSWPSAASDFQLEQTDALAPTPTWQRVEKQPVVSGERCTVRLAVTNSTMFYRLRKP
;
A
#
# COMPACT_ATOMS: atom_id res chain seq x y z
N GLU A 1 30.11 6.92 43.16
CA GLU A 1 31.04 6.93 42.01
C GLU A 1 30.28 7.46 40.80
N ALA A 2 30.88 8.35 40.01
CA ALA A 2 30.30 8.82 38.76
C ALA A 2 31.17 8.25 37.63
N LEU A 3 30.59 7.35 36.85
CA LEU A 3 31.23 6.82 35.64
C LEU A 3 31.06 7.90 34.56
N ILE A 4 32.17 8.53 34.18
CA ILE A 4 32.23 9.38 32.97
C ILE A 4 32.60 8.43 31.84
N THR A 5 31.63 8.01 31.04
CA THR A 5 31.91 7.33 29.77
C THR A 5 32.08 8.39 28.70
N ILE A 6 33.18 8.32 27.94
CA ILE A 6 33.31 9.07 26.69
C ILE A 6 32.67 8.18 25.64
N ASP A 7 31.49 8.57 25.18
CA ASP A 7 30.91 8.03 23.97
C ASP A 7 31.73 8.55 22.79
N ALA A 8 32.11 7.65 21.89
CA ALA A 8 32.94 7.97 20.72
C ALA A 8 32.48 7.24 19.44
N ALA A 9 31.43 6.41 19.52
CA ALA A 9 31.02 5.54 18.42
C ALA A 9 29.68 6.02 17.85
N PRO A 10 29.51 6.06 16.52
CA PRO A 10 28.19 6.25 15.94
C PRO A 10 27.26 5.07 16.24
N PRO A 11 25.94 5.33 16.42
CA PRO A 11 24.97 4.26 16.55
C PRO A 11 24.79 3.50 15.24
N SER A 12 24.04 2.40 15.30
CA SER A 12 23.59 1.61 14.14
C SER A 12 22.07 1.59 14.04
N SER A 13 21.54 1.53 12.83
CA SER A 13 20.11 1.40 12.58
C SER A 13 19.80 0.58 11.34
N GLN A 14 18.55 0.14 11.24
CA GLN A 14 18.03 -0.50 10.04
C GLN A 14 16.51 -0.35 9.94
N VAL A 15 16.01 -0.22 8.71
CA VAL A 15 14.59 -0.48 8.41
C VAL A 15 14.34 -1.99 8.42
N LEU A 16 13.32 -2.43 9.14
CA LEU A 16 12.96 -3.84 9.24
C LEU A 16 12.47 -4.39 7.90
N PRO A 17 12.65 -5.69 7.61
CA PRO A 17 12.22 -6.29 6.37
C PRO A 17 10.73 -6.05 6.07
N LEU A 18 10.44 -5.65 4.83
CA LEU A 18 9.09 -5.54 4.30
C LEU A 18 8.73 -6.81 3.50
N PRO A 19 7.44 -7.12 3.32
CA PRO A 19 7.01 -8.09 2.32
C PRO A 19 7.58 -7.72 0.95
N ALA A 20 8.01 -8.73 0.16
CA ALA A 20 8.53 -8.49 -1.18
C ALA A 20 7.53 -7.76 -2.09
N THR A 21 6.23 -7.99 -1.84
CA THR A 21 5.10 -7.31 -2.48
C THR A 21 4.08 -6.92 -1.41
N THR A 22 3.62 -5.68 -1.47
CA THR A 22 2.58 -5.14 -0.60
C THR A 22 1.32 -4.80 -1.40
N ALA A 23 0.15 -4.93 -0.78
CA ALA A 23 -1.12 -4.57 -1.41
C ALA A 23 -1.16 -3.07 -1.79
N PRO A 24 -2.02 -2.68 -2.76
CA PRO A 24 -2.29 -1.28 -3.06
C PRO A 24 -2.60 -0.44 -1.81
N GLY A 25 -2.00 0.75 -1.71
CA GLY A 25 -2.31 1.73 -0.68
C GLY A 25 -1.20 1.92 0.35
N ASP A 26 -1.62 2.10 1.60
CA ASP A 26 -0.75 2.45 2.72
C ASP A 26 -0.15 1.21 3.39
N PHE A 27 1.12 1.30 3.77
CA PHE A 27 1.80 0.26 4.55
C PHE A 27 2.74 0.84 5.59
N THR A 28 2.94 0.09 6.68
CA THR A 28 3.81 0.52 7.78
C THR A 28 5.25 0.14 7.50
N VAL A 29 6.13 1.15 7.54
CA VAL A 29 7.58 0.97 7.56
C VAL A 29 8.02 1.07 9.02
N ASN A 30 8.75 0.05 9.49
CA ASN A 30 9.26 -0.02 10.85
C ASN A 30 10.78 0.02 10.80
N TRP A 31 11.41 0.66 11.77
CA TRP A 31 12.87 0.69 11.91
C TRP A 31 13.29 0.52 13.35
N THR A 32 14.54 0.15 13.54
CA THR A 32 15.15 -0.03 14.85
C THR A 32 16.58 0.48 14.82
N GLY A 33 17.19 0.67 15.99
CA GLY A 33 18.60 0.94 16.11
C GLY A 33 19.15 0.49 17.45
N ALA A 34 20.46 0.53 17.57
CA ALA A 34 21.18 0.28 18.80
C ALA A 34 22.41 1.17 18.87
N ASP A 35 22.69 1.64 20.08
CA ASP A 35 23.94 2.31 20.41
C ASP A 35 24.93 1.32 21.04
N ASP A 36 26.20 1.69 21.14
CA ASP A 36 27.20 0.80 21.72
C ASP A 36 27.04 0.63 23.25
N PRO A 37 27.54 -0.49 23.83
CA PRO A 37 27.47 -0.70 25.27
C PRO A 37 28.18 0.39 26.07
N GLY A 38 27.42 1.22 26.78
CA GLY A 38 27.95 2.36 27.55
C GLY A 38 27.96 3.68 26.79
N GLY A 39 27.45 3.68 25.54
CA GLY A 39 27.13 4.86 24.75
C GLY A 39 25.98 5.68 25.33
N SER A 40 25.76 6.84 24.73
CA SER A 40 24.80 7.85 25.21
C SER A 40 23.35 7.52 24.88
N GLY A 41 23.11 6.46 24.12
CA GLY A 41 21.80 6.04 23.64
C GLY A 41 21.34 6.81 22.41
N LEU A 42 20.29 6.31 21.76
CA LEU A 42 19.74 6.89 20.53
C LEU A 42 18.96 8.18 20.82
N ALA A 43 19.24 9.22 20.05
CA ALA A 43 18.46 10.46 20.08
C ALA A 43 17.35 10.48 19.03
N ARG A 44 17.66 10.12 17.77
CA ARG A 44 16.71 10.24 16.64
C ARG A 44 17.11 9.41 15.42
N PHE A 45 16.16 9.27 14.49
CA PHE A 45 16.35 8.66 13.19
C PHE A 45 16.03 9.63 12.04
N ASP A 46 16.76 9.49 10.94
CA ASP A 46 16.35 9.95 9.61
C ASP A 46 16.01 8.72 8.76
N ILE A 47 14.86 8.72 8.08
CA ILE A 47 14.43 7.62 7.21
C ILE A 47 14.42 8.10 5.77
N TYR A 48 15.08 7.33 4.90
CA TYR A 48 15.19 7.63 3.48
C TYR A 48 14.46 6.56 2.66
N PHE A 49 13.98 6.97 1.49
CA PHE A 49 13.43 6.04 0.51
C PHE A 49 13.94 6.36 -0.91
N ALA A 50 13.96 5.35 -1.77
CA ALA A 50 14.16 5.51 -3.20
C ALA A 50 12.97 4.88 -3.94
N ASP A 51 12.48 5.56 -4.96
CA ASP A 51 11.41 5.10 -5.85
C ASP A 51 12.02 4.60 -7.17
N ASP A 52 11.75 3.36 -7.55
CA ASP A 52 12.20 2.72 -8.80
C ASP A 52 13.70 2.90 -9.11
N ARG A 53 14.55 2.67 -8.09
CA ARG A 53 16.02 2.85 -8.14
C ARG A 53 16.45 4.29 -8.46
N GLY A 54 15.57 5.26 -8.25
CA GLY A 54 15.88 6.68 -8.29
C GLY A 54 16.77 7.13 -7.13
N PRO A 55 16.99 8.45 -7.01
CA PRO A 55 17.78 9.00 -5.91
C PRO A 55 17.11 8.79 -4.55
N TRP A 56 17.92 8.64 -3.51
CA TRP A 56 17.46 8.62 -2.13
C TRP A 56 16.85 9.96 -1.73
N THR A 57 15.65 9.91 -1.16
CA THR A 57 14.90 11.06 -0.67
C THR A 57 14.66 10.92 0.82
N LEU A 58 14.85 12.00 1.58
CA LEU A 58 14.57 12.05 3.02
C LEU A 58 13.05 12.06 3.23
N TRP A 59 12.51 11.02 3.86
CA TRP A 59 11.08 10.87 4.13
C TRP A 59 10.70 11.31 5.54
N LYS A 60 11.46 10.88 6.55
CA LYS A 60 11.31 11.29 7.94
C LYS A 60 12.63 11.83 8.44
N THR A 61 12.61 12.91 9.22
CA THR A 61 13.83 13.54 9.73
C THR A 61 13.72 13.81 11.21
N GLY A 62 14.79 13.48 11.93
CA GLY A 62 14.90 13.68 13.36
C GLY A 62 13.74 13.11 14.19
N VAL A 63 13.19 11.97 13.77
CA VAL A 63 12.06 11.31 14.44
C VAL A 63 12.55 10.42 15.58
N THR A 64 11.75 10.33 16.66
CA THR A 64 11.98 9.38 17.76
C THR A 64 11.08 8.16 17.65
N GLU A 65 10.06 8.24 16.80
CA GLU A 65 9.22 7.10 16.43
C GLU A 65 10.04 6.00 15.78
N THR A 66 9.54 4.78 15.85
CA THR A 66 10.14 3.57 15.24
C THR A 66 9.29 3.01 14.11
N SER A 67 8.23 3.72 13.71
CA SER A 67 7.43 3.37 12.55
C SER A 67 6.69 4.57 11.98
N ALA A 68 6.34 4.48 10.69
CA ALA A 68 5.44 5.42 10.02
C ALA A 68 4.71 4.74 8.86
N THR A 69 3.52 5.25 8.54
CA THR A 69 2.75 4.84 7.36
C THR A 69 3.30 5.49 6.09
N PHE A 70 3.70 4.67 5.12
CA PHE A 70 4.13 5.08 3.79
C PHE A 70 3.02 4.82 2.77
N THR A 71 2.75 5.79 1.90
CA THR A 71 1.82 5.66 0.77
C THR A 71 2.63 5.56 -0.51
N GLY A 72 2.65 4.36 -1.11
CA GLY A 72 3.36 4.12 -2.36
C GLY A 72 2.46 4.19 -3.59
N GLN A 73 3.07 4.43 -4.75
CA GLN A 73 2.41 4.39 -6.04
C GLN A 73 2.30 2.95 -6.55
N LEU A 74 1.18 2.62 -7.21
CA LEU A 74 0.94 1.26 -7.71
C LEU A 74 1.95 0.90 -8.82
N GLY A 75 2.54 -0.27 -8.73
CA GLY A 75 3.52 -0.76 -9.71
C GLY A 75 4.94 -0.26 -9.49
N HIS A 76 5.19 0.48 -8.41
CA HIS A 76 6.52 1.00 -8.07
C HIS A 76 7.24 0.09 -7.09
N ARG A 77 8.58 0.09 -7.17
CA ARG A 77 9.46 -0.55 -6.19
C ARG A 77 10.10 0.51 -5.29
N TYR A 78 9.82 0.40 -4.00
CA TYR A 78 10.43 1.24 -2.98
C TYR A 78 11.56 0.51 -2.28
N ALA A 79 12.64 1.22 -2.01
CA ALA A 79 13.73 0.80 -1.15
C ALA A 79 13.88 1.80 0.00
N PHE A 80 14.28 1.32 1.18
CA PHE A 80 14.37 2.12 2.40
C PHE A 80 15.69 1.86 3.13
N TYR A 81 16.20 2.90 3.78
CA TYR A 81 17.20 2.75 4.83
C TYR A 81 16.98 3.79 5.94
N SER A 82 17.58 3.54 7.10
CA SER A 82 17.61 4.50 8.22
C SER A 82 19.02 4.98 8.53
N ILE A 83 19.10 6.14 9.18
CA ILE A 83 20.33 6.65 9.80
C ILE A 83 19.99 7.09 11.22
N ALA A 84 20.66 6.52 12.22
CA ALA A 84 20.53 6.95 13.61
C ALA A 84 21.50 8.09 13.97
N THR A 85 21.11 8.90 14.95
CA THR A 85 21.99 9.82 15.67
C THR A 85 21.84 9.59 17.18
N ASP A 86 22.93 9.54 17.92
CA ASP A 86 22.95 9.38 19.38
C ASP A 86 22.72 10.73 20.12
N ASN A 87 22.75 10.69 21.46
CA ASN A 87 22.54 11.87 22.31
C ASN A 87 23.73 12.83 22.40
N VAL A 88 24.94 12.42 21.97
CA VAL A 88 26.12 13.28 21.89
C VAL A 88 26.38 13.83 20.49
N GLY A 89 25.58 13.41 19.50
CA GLY A 89 25.60 13.90 18.13
C GLY A 89 26.35 13.02 17.13
N HIS A 90 26.85 11.83 17.50
CA HIS A 90 27.38 10.92 16.50
C HIS A 90 26.27 10.38 15.63
N ARG A 91 26.56 10.36 14.32
CA ARG A 91 25.60 10.01 13.29
C ARG A 91 26.12 8.84 12.49
N GLU A 92 25.26 7.84 12.32
CA GLU A 92 25.52 6.68 11.48
C GLU A 92 25.83 7.12 10.03
N ALA A 93 26.75 6.42 9.38
CA ALA A 93 27.03 6.62 7.96
C ALA A 93 25.88 6.01 7.12
N PRO A 94 25.51 6.60 5.96
CA PRO A 94 24.54 5.98 5.08
C PRO A 94 24.97 4.55 4.69
N PRO A 95 24.08 3.55 4.76
CA PRO A 95 24.42 2.18 4.38
C PRO A 95 24.66 2.06 2.87
N GLU A 96 25.51 1.11 2.48
CA GLU A 96 25.86 0.86 1.06
C GLU A 96 24.70 0.23 0.27
N SER A 97 23.79 -0.44 0.97
CA SER A 97 22.60 -1.09 0.42
C SER A 97 21.35 -0.67 1.19
N ALA A 98 20.19 -0.78 0.54
CA ALA A 98 18.92 -0.64 1.23
C ALA A 98 18.75 -1.71 2.33
N ASP A 99 18.19 -1.31 3.47
CA ASP A 99 17.85 -2.24 4.55
C ASP A 99 16.63 -3.09 4.19
N ALA A 100 15.65 -2.48 3.52
CA ALA A 100 14.41 -3.12 3.11
C ALA A 100 13.95 -2.62 1.73
N SER A 101 13.20 -3.46 1.02
CA SER A 101 12.51 -3.05 -0.21
C SER A 101 11.19 -3.78 -0.37
N THR A 102 10.25 -3.16 -1.09
CA THR A 102 8.94 -3.73 -1.40
C THR A 102 8.45 -3.26 -2.76
N PHE A 103 7.61 -4.05 -3.40
CA PHE A 103 6.88 -3.68 -4.60
C PHE A 103 5.42 -3.42 -4.26
N VAL A 104 4.88 -2.27 -4.62
CA VAL A 104 3.45 -2.00 -4.43
C VAL A 104 2.70 -2.63 -5.58
N ALA A 105 1.90 -3.65 -5.28
CA ALA A 105 1.18 -4.41 -6.30
C ALA A 105 0.20 -3.51 -7.07
N VAL A 106 0.07 -3.75 -8.37
CA VAL A 106 -1.08 -3.29 -9.14
C VAL A 106 -2.16 -4.36 -9.00
N MET A 107 -3.32 -3.99 -8.45
CA MET A 107 -4.48 -4.89 -8.49
C MET A 107 -5.19 -4.68 -9.84
N PRO A 108 -5.28 -5.70 -10.71
CA PRO A 108 -6.00 -5.56 -11.97
C PRO A 108 -7.47 -5.21 -11.69
N ALA A 109 -8.08 -4.45 -12.61
CA ALA A 109 -9.51 -4.21 -12.53
C ALA A 109 -10.25 -5.57 -12.58
N PRO A 110 -11.30 -5.76 -11.76
CA PRO A 110 -12.05 -7.00 -11.75
C PRO A 110 -12.76 -7.21 -13.09
N ASP A 111 -12.70 -8.43 -13.62
CA ASP A 111 -13.49 -8.81 -14.78
C ASP A 111 -14.97 -8.91 -14.41
N LEU A 112 -15.82 -8.25 -15.19
CA LEU A 112 -17.27 -8.39 -15.12
C LEU A 112 -17.72 -9.41 -16.15
N GLU A 113 -18.17 -10.57 -15.67
CA GLU A 113 -18.78 -11.60 -16.51
C GLU A 113 -20.29 -11.44 -16.55
N ILE A 114 -20.87 -11.69 -17.72
CA ILE A 114 -22.31 -11.68 -17.94
C ILE A 114 -22.74 -13.01 -18.55
N THR A 115 -23.68 -13.69 -17.92
CA THR A 115 -24.29 -14.91 -18.44
C THR A 115 -25.79 -14.72 -18.55
N LEU A 116 -26.39 -15.19 -19.64
CA LEU A 116 -27.83 -15.17 -19.83
C LEU A 116 -28.40 -16.57 -19.61
N THR A 117 -29.30 -16.72 -18.65
CA THR A 117 -29.98 -17.98 -18.35
C THR A 117 -31.49 -17.76 -18.40
N ALA A 118 -32.13 -18.29 -19.45
CA ALA A 118 -33.54 -18.10 -19.74
C ALA A 118 -33.94 -16.60 -19.81
N GLN A 119 -34.60 -16.09 -18.76
CA GLN A 119 -35.03 -14.69 -18.64
C GLN A 119 -34.26 -13.91 -17.56
N THR A 120 -33.13 -14.45 -17.11
CA THR A 120 -32.29 -13.84 -16.06
C THR A 120 -30.89 -13.60 -16.59
N ILE A 121 -30.41 -12.37 -16.45
CA ILE A 121 -29.01 -11.99 -16.61
C ILE A 121 -28.32 -12.22 -15.27
N GLU A 122 -27.28 -13.03 -15.25
CA GLU A 122 -26.37 -13.17 -14.13
C GLU A 122 -25.08 -12.41 -14.41
N LEU A 123 -24.87 -11.32 -13.67
CA LEU A 123 -23.64 -10.54 -13.66
C LEU A 123 -22.78 -11.02 -12.50
N SER A 124 -21.52 -11.35 -12.76
CA SER A 124 -20.65 -11.85 -11.70
C SER A 124 -19.19 -11.37 -11.84
N TRP A 125 -18.52 -11.18 -10.71
CA TRP A 125 -17.13 -10.72 -10.64
C TRP A 125 -16.41 -11.32 -9.43
N PRO A 126 -15.07 -11.27 -9.36
CA PRO A 126 -14.32 -11.83 -8.23
C PRO A 126 -14.74 -11.22 -6.89
N SER A 127 -14.92 -12.05 -5.85
CA SER A 127 -15.31 -11.59 -4.51
C SER A 127 -14.25 -10.73 -3.81
N ALA A 128 -13.00 -10.78 -4.29
CA ALA A 128 -11.93 -9.86 -3.92
C ALA A 128 -12.24 -8.39 -4.27
N ALA A 129 -13.18 -8.14 -5.18
CA ALA A 129 -13.69 -6.84 -5.57
C ALA A 129 -15.14 -6.62 -5.06
N SER A 130 -15.45 -7.13 -3.87
CA SER A 130 -16.78 -6.97 -3.24
C SER A 130 -17.10 -5.52 -2.83
N ASP A 131 -16.09 -4.64 -2.79
CA ASP A 131 -16.23 -3.20 -2.60
C ASP A 131 -16.68 -2.45 -3.87
N PHE A 132 -16.60 -3.07 -5.05
CA PHE A 132 -17.08 -2.48 -6.30
C PHE A 132 -18.61 -2.49 -6.37
N GLN A 133 -19.16 -1.45 -6.98
CA GLN A 133 -20.59 -1.31 -7.24
C GLN A 133 -20.91 -1.58 -8.71
N LEU A 134 -22.01 -2.28 -8.95
CA LEU A 134 -22.56 -2.47 -10.28
C LEU A 134 -23.38 -1.24 -10.67
N GLU A 135 -23.02 -0.64 -11.80
CA GLU A 135 -23.78 0.45 -12.42
C GLU A 135 -24.33 -0.02 -13.78
N GLN A 136 -25.44 0.58 -14.18
CA GLN A 136 -26.12 0.33 -15.44
C GLN A 136 -26.45 1.63 -16.19
N THR A 137 -26.54 1.54 -17.51
CA THR A 137 -27.05 2.62 -18.37
C THR A 137 -27.74 2.02 -19.61
N ASP A 138 -28.65 2.78 -20.23
CA ASP A 138 -29.38 2.38 -21.43
C ASP A 138 -28.70 2.85 -22.73
N ALA A 139 -27.71 3.75 -22.65
CA ALA A 139 -26.97 4.26 -23.80
C ALA A 139 -25.53 4.65 -23.44
N LEU A 140 -24.58 4.36 -24.35
CA LEU A 140 -23.17 4.76 -24.21
C LEU A 140 -22.84 6.13 -24.86
N ALA A 141 -23.74 6.68 -25.67
CA ALA A 141 -23.55 7.92 -26.41
C ALA A 141 -24.83 8.79 -26.36
N PRO A 142 -24.71 10.14 -26.42
CA PRO A 142 -23.47 10.92 -26.53
C PRO A 142 -22.71 11.06 -25.20
N THR A 143 -23.38 10.91 -24.06
CA THR A 143 -22.74 10.83 -22.74
C THR A 143 -23.59 9.90 -21.87
N PRO A 144 -23.05 8.79 -21.37
CA PRO A 144 -23.83 7.83 -20.59
C PRO A 144 -24.19 8.39 -19.22
N THR A 145 -25.46 8.22 -18.82
CA THR A 145 -25.88 8.46 -17.43
C THR A 145 -25.91 7.12 -16.71
N TRP A 146 -24.90 6.87 -15.88
CA TRP A 146 -24.77 5.63 -15.12
C TRP A 146 -25.56 5.73 -13.82
N GLN A 147 -26.35 4.71 -13.53
CA GLN A 147 -27.13 4.57 -12.31
C GLN A 147 -26.72 3.31 -11.57
N ARG A 148 -26.72 3.34 -10.24
CA ARG A 148 -26.44 2.17 -9.43
C ARG A 148 -27.54 1.11 -9.65
N VAL A 149 -27.13 -0.15 -9.75
CA VAL A 149 -28.06 -1.28 -9.65
C VAL A 149 -28.42 -1.48 -8.18
N GLU A 150 -29.69 -1.25 -7.83
CA GLU A 150 -30.19 -1.33 -6.44
C GLU A 150 -30.16 -2.76 -5.86
N LYS A 151 -30.11 -3.76 -6.74
CA LYS A 151 -30.04 -5.15 -6.31
C LYS A 151 -28.67 -5.43 -5.70
N GLN A 152 -28.66 -5.78 -4.41
CA GLN A 152 -27.44 -6.08 -3.68
C GLN A 152 -26.74 -7.32 -4.24
N PRO A 153 -25.41 -7.27 -4.44
CA PRO A 153 -24.63 -8.45 -4.81
C PRO A 153 -24.69 -9.51 -3.71
N VAL A 154 -24.82 -10.78 -4.11
CA VAL A 154 -24.70 -11.92 -3.21
C VAL A 154 -23.32 -12.50 -3.39
N VAL A 155 -22.55 -12.63 -2.30
CA VAL A 155 -21.24 -13.30 -2.32
C VAL A 155 -21.45 -14.80 -2.14
N SER A 156 -20.90 -15.59 -3.06
CA SER A 156 -20.92 -17.05 -2.99
C SER A 156 -19.58 -17.60 -3.46
N GLY A 157 -18.79 -18.11 -2.51
CA GLY A 157 -17.41 -18.55 -2.78
C GLY A 157 -16.53 -17.41 -3.29
N GLU A 158 -15.91 -17.60 -4.44
CA GLU A 158 -14.97 -16.65 -5.04
C GLU A 158 -15.65 -15.58 -5.92
N ARG A 159 -16.99 -15.54 -5.98
CA ARG A 159 -17.71 -14.59 -6.82
C ARG A 159 -18.76 -13.77 -6.07
N CYS A 160 -18.89 -12.51 -6.48
CA CYS A 160 -20.05 -11.68 -6.25
C CYS A 160 -21.00 -11.83 -7.43
N THR A 161 -22.30 -12.01 -7.18
CA THR A 161 -23.31 -12.23 -8.23
C THR A 161 -24.51 -11.32 -8.06
N VAL A 162 -24.99 -10.74 -9.16
CA VAL A 162 -26.27 -10.02 -9.26
C VAL A 162 -27.10 -10.64 -10.37
N ARG A 163 -28.35 -11.00 -10.05
CA ARG A 163 -29.31 -11.57 -11.01
C ARG A 163 -30.36 -10.55 -11.40
N LEU A 164 -30.42 -10.11 -12.64
CA LEU A 164 -31.40 -9.14 -13.15
C LEU A 164 -32.35 -9.82 -14.12
N ALA A 165 -33.60 -9.38 -14.18
CA ALA A 165 -34.51 -9.83 -15.23
C ALA A 165 -34.09 -9.21 -16.57
N VAL A 166 -34.19 -9.98 -17.65
CA VAL A 166 -33.97 -9.45 -19.00
C VAL A 166 -35.04 -8.40 -19.32
N THR A 167 -34.63 -7.26 -19.85
CA THR A 167 -35.53 -6.23 -20.37
C THR A 167 -35.60 -6.30 -21.90
N ASN A 168 -36.61 -5.65 -22.49
CA ASN A 168 -36.71 -5.50 -23.95
C ASN A 168 -35.86 -4.33 -24.49
N SER A 169 -34.93 -3.81 -23.69
CA SER A 169 -34.05 -2.71 -24.05
C SER A 169 -32.59 -3.14 -23.92
N THR A 170 -31.70 -2.53 -24.70
CA THR A 170 -30.27 -2.69 -24.49
C THR A 170 -29.90 -2.06 -23.14
N MET A 171 -29.14 -2.80 -22.34
CA MET A 171 -28.56 -2.34 -21.08
C MET A 171 -27.07 -2.60 -21.11
N PHE A 172 -26.31 -1.63 -20.64
CA PHE A 172 -24.86 -1.71 -20.45
C PHE A 172 -24.56 -1.73 -18.96
N TYR A 173 -23.54 -2.51 -18.58
CA TYR A 173 -23.15 -2.68 -17.19
C TYR A 173 -21.66 -2.41 -17.02
N ARG A 174 -21.29 -1.87 -15.86
CA ARG A 174 -19.88 -1.74 -15.45
C ARG A 174 -19.73 -1.93 -13.96
N LEU A 175 -18.53 -2.32 -13.54
CA LEU A 175 -18.12 -2.20 -12.15
C LEU A 175 -17.45 -0.85 -11.93
N ARG A 176 -17.75 -0.23 -10.80
CA ARG A 176 -17.12 1.02 -10.38
C ARG A 176 -16.66 0.90 -8.94
N LYS A 177 -15.43 1.32 -8.67
CA LYS A 177 -14.94 1.51 -7.31
C LYS A 177 -15.55 2.80 -6.72
N PRO A 178 -16.25 2.75 -5.58
CA PRO A 178 -16.89 3.91 -4.95
C PRO A 178 -15.91 5.06 -4.65
#